data_AF-W3A753-F1
#
_entry.id   AF-W3A753-F1
#
_cell.length_a   1.000
_cell.length_b   1.000
_cell.length_c   1.000
_cell.angle_alpha   90.00
_cell.angle_beta   90.00
_cell.angle_gamma   90.00
#
_symmetry.space_group_name_H-M   'P 1'
#
loop_
_entity.id
_entity.type
_entity.pdbx_description
1 polymer ?
#
loop_
_entity_poly.entity_id
_entity_poly.type
_entity_poly.pdbx_seq_one_letter_code
_entity_poly.pdbx_strand_id
1 'polypeptide(L)'
;MTDGKLPRGCINNAAAHFGCTRQTVSSVFHAWDEKPCESARGIARVWTPGAILEVLEAVPAIERTPYRALVAVTGIPRPTLARAKPNKDGIRRATGSVKAYLTSDQTHQHIEFALSFVEEGAGTYRFNSMNDTIHIDEKWFYISKNRKAYYLTDNEEVPHFAVPNVNHLTKGPFLVAVGRPRYDPHSRTWFDGKLGCWLFVEMIDKVRYKKYLIDKVIPAIKAKWLAMLDRGGNTYKLSHLGMDKWVRLGDLPLSLSCSSEAVKIDKAALDDVVV
;
A
#
# COMPACT_ATOMS: atom_id res chain seq x y z
N MET A 1 -5.43 -55.61 -33.33
CA MET A 1 -6.02 -55.03 -34.55
C MET A 1 -5.12 -55.41 -35.70
N THR A 2 -5.69 -55.93 -36.78
CA THR A 2 -4.98 -56.16 -38.05
C THR A 2 -5.68 -55.28 -39.08
N ASP A 3 -4.92 -54.45 -39.80
CA ASP A 3 -5.42 -53.53 -40.83
C ASP A 3 -6.53 -52.57 -40.38
N GLY A 4 -6.44 -52.05 -39.14
CA GLY A 4 -7.41 -51.08 -38.61
C GLY A 4 -8.81 -51.66 -38.31
N LYS A 5 -9.03 -52.97 -38.51
CA LYS A 5 -10.31 -53.64 -38.21
C LYS A 5 -10.26 -54.34 -36.85
N LEU A 6 -11.34 -54.19 -36.08
CA LEU A 6 -11.53 -54.91 -34.81
C LEU A 6 -11.87 -56.38 -35.08
N PRO A 7 -11.32 -57.32 -34.28
CA PRO A 7 -11.75 -58.72 -34.32
C PRO A 7 -13.25 -58.87 -34.06
N ARG A 8 -13.87 -59.87 -34.70
CA ARG A 8 -15.30 -60.13 -34.59
C ARG A 8 -15.68 -60.38 -33.12
N GLY A 9 -16.65 -59.61 -32.62
CA GLY A 9 -17.17 -59.75 -31.24
C GLY A 9 -16.56 -58.79 -30.21
N CYS A 10 -15.44 -58.11 -30.51
CA CYS A 10 -14.80 -57.20 -29.55
C CYS A 10 -15.72 -56.08 -29.04
N ILE A 11 -16.55 -55.49 -29.92
CA ILE A 11 -17.51 -54.44 -29.52
C ILE A 11 -18.58 -55.00 -28.56
N ASN A 12 -19.05 -56.23 -28.79
CA ASN A 12 -20.06 -56.86 -27.93
C ASN A 12 -19.47 -57.24 -26.57
N ASN A 13 -18.24 -57.74 -26.54
CA ASN A 13 -17.56 -58.08 -25.29
C ASN A 13 -17.28 -56.83 -24.46
N ALA A 14 -16.86 -55.74 -25.09
CA ALA A 14 -16.70 -54.45 -24.44
C ALA A 14 -18.05 -53.89 -23.93
N ALA A 15 -19.11 -53.98 -24.73
CA ALA A 15 -20.45 -53.56 -24.33
C ALA A 15 -20.96 -54.34 -23.09
N ALA A 16 -20.74 -55.65 -23.06
CA ALA A 16 -21.08 -56.50 -21.91
C ALA A 16 -20.22 -56.16 -20.67
N HIS A 17 -18.92 -55.91 -20.87
CA HIS A 17 -18.01 -55.55 -19.78
C HIS A 17 -18.33 -54.18 -19.15
N PHE A 18 -18.69 -53.18 -19.97
CA PHE A 18 -19.01 -51.82 -19.50
C PHE A 18 -20.50 -51.60 -19.21
N GLY A 19 -21.35 -52.61 -19.39
CA GLY A 19 -22.80 -52.51 -19.15
C GLY A 19 -23.50 -51.47 -20.03
N CYS A 20 -23.01 -51.23 -21.25
CA CYS A 20 -23.54 -50.25 -22.19
C CYS A 20 -23.97 -50.92 -23.51
N THR A 21 -24.62 -50.17 -24.40
CA THR A 21 -25.05 -50.73 -25.68
C THR A 21 -23.86 -50.87 -26.63
N ARG A 22 -23.94 -51.88 -27.52
CA ARG A 22 -22.98 -52.05 -28.63
C ARG A 22 -22.81 -50.76 -29.43
N GLN A 23 -23.87 -49.98 -29.60
CA GLN A 23 -23.86 -48.70 -30.33
C GLN A 23 -22.97 -47.67 -29.62
N THR A 24 -23.06 -47.54 -28.30
CA THR A 24 -22.21 -46.63 -27.52
C THR A 24 -20.73 -46.96 -27.69
N VAL A 25 -20.36 -48.24 -27.58
CA VAL A 25 -18.97 -48.68 -27.77
C VAL A 25 -18.49 -48.44 -29.20
N SER A 26 -19.35 -48.69 -30.19
CA SER A 26 -19.04 -48.44 -31.60
C SER A 26 -18.83 -46.95 -31.88
N SER A 27 -19.67 -46.07 -31.34
CA SER A 27 -19.56 -44.62 -31.49
C SER A 27 -18.28 -44.07 -30.86
N VAL A 28 -17.91 -44.53 -29.66
CA VAL A 28 -16.66 -44.12 -29.01
C VAL A 28 -15.44 -44.62 -29.79
N PHE A 29 -15.47 -45.86 -30.28
CA PHE A 29 -14.37 -46.42 -31.06
C PHE A 29 -14.13 -45.67 -32.38
N HIS A 30 -15.20 -45.31 -33.09
CA HIS A 30 -15.08 -44.53 -34.33
C HIS A 30 -14.76 -43.06 -34.09
N ALA A 31 -15.13 -42.51 -32.93
CA ALA A 31 -14.75 -41.16 -32.52
C ALA A 31 -13.32 -41.05 -31.96
N TRP A 32 -12.53 -42.13 -31.96
CA TRP A 32 -11.18 -42.13 -31.38
C TRP A 32 -10.19 -41.23 -32.15
N ASP A 33 -10.27 -41.21 -33.48
CA ASP A 33 -9.39 -40.38 -34.32
C ASP A 33 -9.91 -38.94 -34.48
N GLU A 34 -11.16 -38.68 -34.09
CA GLU A 34 -11.73 -37.35 -34.04
C GLU A 34 -11.44 -36.74 -32.66
N LYS A 35 -11.05 -35.46 -32.60
CA LYS A 35 -10.93 -34.78 -31.30
C LYS A 35 -12.28 -34.89 -30.59
N PRO A 36 -12.33 -35.35 -29.32
CA PRO A 36 -13.60 -35.45 -28.61
C PRO A 36 -14.27 -34.08 -28.65
N CYS A 37 -15.48 -34.02 -29.22
CA CYS A 37 -16.24 -32.78 -29.17
C CYS A 37 -16.61 -32.56 -27.70
N GLU A 38 -16.18 -31.43 -27.14
CA GLU A 38 -16.70 -31.01 -25.85
C GLU A 38 -18.22 -30.97 -25.95
N SER A 39 -18.92 -31.55 -24.97
CA SER A 39 -20.37 -31.58 -24.99
C SER A 39 -20.90 -30.15 -25.13
N ALA A 40 -21.52 -29.81 -26.26
CA ALA A 40 -22.15 -28.51 -26.50
C ALA A 40 -23.41 -28.29 -25.62
N ARG A 41 -23.58 -29.06 -24.53
CA ARG A 41 -24.71 -28.99 -23.59
C ARG A 41 -24.53 -27.88 -22.57
N GLY A 42 -24.14 -26.70 -23.03
CA GLY A 42 -24.10 -25.48 -22.23
C GLY A 42 -25.20 -24.53 -22.68
N ILE A 43 -25.98 -23.98 -21.74
CA ILE A 43 -26.80 -22.80 -22.04
C ILE A 43 -25.82 -21.67 -22.36
N ALA A 44 -25.94 -21.08 -23.55
CA ALA A 44 -25.12 -19.95 -23.94
C ALA A 44 -25.25 -18.81 -22.92
N ARG A 45 -24.12 -18.23 -22.50
CA ARG A 45 -24.15 -17.06 -21.61
C ARG A 45 -24.75 -15.87 -22.38
N VAL A 46 -25.87 -15.35 -21.89
CA VAL A 46 -26.47 -14.10 -22.42
C VAL A 46 -25.49 -12.93 -22.32
N TRP A 47 -24.68 -12.90 -21.26
CA TRP A 47 -23.65 -11.88 -21.04
C TRP A 47 -22.27 -12.50 -21.14
N THR A 48 -21.55 -12.20 -22.23
CA THR A 48 -20.15 -12.57 -22.41
C THR A 48 -19.23 -11.55 -21.72
N PRO A 49 -18.01 -11.94 -21.31
CA PRO A 49 -17.05 -11.00 -20.71
C PRO A 49 -16.82 -9.73 -21.54
N GLY A 50 -16.68 -9.87 -22.87
CA GLY A 50 -16.52 -8.75 -23.79
C GLY A 50 -17.72 -7.81 -23.82
N ALA A 51 -18.94 -8.35 -23.91
CA ALA A 51 -20.17 -7.55 -23.90
C ALA A 51 -20.36 -6.78 -22.59
N ILE A 52 -19.96 -7.36 -21.46
CA ILE A 52 -20.01 -6.66 -20.17
C ILE A 52 -19.01 -5.48 -20.16
N LEU A 53 -17.80 -5.67 -20.68
CA LEU A 53 -16.78 -4.60 -20.72
C LEU A 53 -17.21 -3.45 -21.62
N GLU A 54 -17.73 -3.74 -22.81
CA GLU A 54 -18.22 -2.72 -23.76
C GLU A 54 -19.30 -1.83 -23.13
N VAL A 55 -20.30 -2.45 -22.48
CA VAL A 55 -21.37 -1.72 -21.78
C VAL A 55 -20.82 -0.93 -20.59
N LEU A 56 -19.82 -1.45 -19.87
CA LEU A 56 -19.19 -0.71 -18.77
C LEU A 56 -18.37 0.48 -19.27
N GLU A 57 -17.63 0.33 -20.37
CA GLU A 57 -16.81 1.40 -20.94
C GLU A 57 -17.66 2.57 -21.43
N ALA A 58 -18.85 2.31 -21.97
CA ALA A 58 -19.82 3.32 -22.38
C ALA A 58 -20.36 4.18 -21.21
N VAL A 59 -20.36 3.65 -19.98
CA VAL A 59 -20.86 4.37 -18.79
C VAL A 59 -19.73 5.15 -18.13
N PRO A 60 -19.91 6.44 -17.77
CA PRO A 60 -18.91 7.20 -17.02
C PRO A 60 -18.52 6.50 -15.71
N ALA A 61 -17.22 6.53 -15.36
CA ALA A 61 -16.70 5.79 -14.20
C ALA A 61 -17.38 6.14 -12.86
N ILE A 62 -17.85 7.39 -12.71
CA ILE A 62 -18.58 7.88 -11.54
C ILE A 62 -19.90 7.12 -11.33
N GLU A 63 -20.56 6.73 -12.41
CA GLU A 63 -21.87 6.05 -12.38
C GLU A 63 -21.75 4.52 -12.26
N ARG A 64 -20.53 3.97 -12.33
CA ARG A 64 -20.28 2.52 -12.18
C ARG A 64 -20.39 2.02 -10.73
N THR A 65 -20.99 2.82 -9.84
CA THR A 65 -21.17 2.52 -8.42
C THR A 65 -22.45 3.18 -7.88
N PRO A 66 -23.16 2.55 -6.90
CA PRO A 66 -23.04 1.17 -6.43
C PRO A 66 -23.69 0.18 -7.41
N TYR A 67 -23.56 -1.13 -7.19
CA TYR A 67 -24.14 -2.18 -8.06
C TYR A 67 -25.59 -1.94 -8.47
N ARG A 68 -26.41 -1.36 -7.58
CA ARG A 68 -27.81 -1.06 -7.88
C ARG A 68 -27.97 0.01 -8.97
N ALA A 69 -27.18 1.08 -8.90
CA ALA A 69 -27.16 2.13 -9.92
C ALA A 69 -26.57 1.60 -11.22
N LEU A 70 -25.48 0.84 -11.12
CA LEU A 70 -24.85 0.22 -12.29
C LEU A 70 -25.82 -0.72 -13.02
N VAL A 71 -26.61 -1.52 -12.31
CA VAL A 71 -27.67 -2.36 -12.91
C VAL A 71 -28.73 -1.51 -13.61
N ALA A 72 -29.13 -0.38 -13.01
CA ALA A 72 -30.14 0.49 -13.60
C ALA A 72 -29.66 1.16 -14.89
N VAL A 73 -28.38 1.55 -14.96
CA VAL A 73 -27.79 2.19 -16.15
C VAL A 73 -27.44 1.16 -17.23
N THR A 74 -26.86 0.03 -16.86
CA THR A 74 -26.36 -0.98 -17.82
C THR A 74 -27.37 -2.06 -18.19
N GLY A 75 -28.44 -2.21 -17.42
CA GLY A 75 -29.37 -3.34 -17.54
C GLY A 75 -28.79 -4.70 -17.15
N ILE A 76 -27.50 -4.78 -16.77
CA ILE A 76 -26.85 -6.05 -16.44
C ILE A 76 -27.30 -6.50 -15.05
N PRO A 77 -27.82 -7.73 -14.90
CA PRO A 77 -28.24 -8.24 -13.60
C PRO A 77 -27.11 -8.26 -12.57
N ARG A 78 -27.42 -7.88 -11.33
CA ARG A 78 -26.46 -7.83 -10.21
C ARG A 78 -25.68 -9.14 -10.00
N PRO A 79 -26.28 -10.35 -10.09
CA PRO A 79 -25.55 -11.61 -9.98
C PRO A 79 -24.50 -11.80 -11.09
N THR A 80 -24.77 -11.31 -12.30
CA THR A 80 -23.84 -11.38 -13.44
C THR A 80 -22.61 -10.50 -13.19
N LEU A 81 -22.82 -9.26 -12.76
CA LEU A 81 -21.72 -8.34 -12.39
C LEU A 81 -20.92 -8.82 -11.17
N ALA A 82 -21.54 -9.56 -10.25
CA ALA A 82 -20.84 -10.16 -9.12
C ALA A 82 -19.91 -11.32 -9.53
N ARG A 83 -20.34 -12.15 -10.50
CA ARG A 83 -19.56 -13.29 -11.03
C ARG A 83 -18.40 -12.86 -11.94
N ALA A 84 -18.53 -11.73 -12.64
CA ALA A 84 -17.51 -11.27 -13.58
C ALA A 84 -16.18 -10.83 -12.89
N LYS A 85 -16.23 -10.38 -11.62
CA LYS A 85 -15.03 -9.98 -10.86
C LYS A 85 -14.01 -11.11 -10.63
N PRO A 86 -14.38 -12.27 -10.05
CA PRO A 86 -13.43 -13.36 -9.79
C PRO A 86 -12.93 -14.07 -11.05
N ASN A 87 -13.68 -13.99 -12.17
CA ASN A 87 -13.37 -14.73 -13.40
C ASN A 87 -12.26 -14.11 -14.26
N LYS A 88 -11.60 -13.03 -13.82
CA LYS A 88 -10.63 -12.26 -14.62
C LYS A 88 -11.23 -11.74 -15.94
N ASP A 89 -12.53 -11.47 -15.97
CA ASP A 89 -13.27 -10.89 -17.11
C ASP A 89 -12.94 -9.40 -17.32
N GLY A 90 -11.74 -8.93 -16.95
CA GLY A 90 -11.29 -7.54 -17.10
C GLY A 90 -11.80 -6.52 -16.05
N ILE A 91 -12.75 -6.89 -15.20
CA ILE A 91 -13.37 -5.95 -14.25
C ILE A 91 -12.61 -5.92 -12.92
N ARG A 92 -11.95 -4.80 -12.63
CA ARG A 92 -11.26 -4.54 -11.36
C ARG A 92 -12.08 -3.64 -10.44
N ARG A 93 -12.15 -3.99 -9.14
CA ARG A 93 -12.60 -3.04 -8.10
C ARG A 93 -11.46 -2.08 -7.79
N ALA A 94 -11.68 -0.79 -8.01
CA ALA A 94 -10.82 0.28 -7.51
C ALA A 94 -11.50 1.00 -6.34
N THR A 95 -10.70 1.48 -5.39
CA THR A 95 -11.17 2.39 -4.34
C THR A 95 -10.28 3.63 -4.39
N GLY A 96 -10.86 4.81 -4.54
CA GLY A 96 -10.16 6.07 -4.39
C GLY A 96 -10.22 6.51 -2.93
N SER A 97 -9.12 7.07 -2.40
CA SER A 97 -9.18 7.83 -1.15
C SER A 97 -9.51 9.28 -1.48
N VAL A 98 -10.29 9.94 -0.63
CA VAL A 98 -10.47 11.40 -0.74
C VAL A 98 -9.10 12.03 -0.54
N LYS A 99 -8.66 12.79 -1.54
CA LYS A 99 -7.47 13.62 -1.42
C LYS A 99 -7.90 14.99 -0.90
N ALA A 100 -7.10 15.57 -0.02
CA ALA A 100 -7.32 16.95 0.39
C ALA A 100 -7.30 17.84 -0.87
N TYR A 101 -8.30 18.72 -0.97
CA TYR A 101 -8.33 19.73 -2.02
C TYR A 101 -7.42 20.87 -1.57
N LEU A 102 -6.32 21.09 -2.30
CA LEU A 102 -5.44 22.24 -2.08
C LEU A 102 -6.01 23.42 -2.86
N THR A 103 -6.15 24.57 -2.21
CA THR A 103 -6.43 25.82 -2.92
C THR A 103 -5.21 26.23 -3.76
N SER A 104 -5.39 27.16 -4.70
CA SER A 104 -4.27 27.78 -5.44
C SER A 104 -3.21 28.31 -4.47
N ASP A 105 -3.65 29.04 -3.46
CA ASP A 105 -2.77 29.70 -2.48
C ASP A 105 -2.01 28.68 -1.62
N GLN A 106 -2.68 27.60 -1.20
CA GLN A 106 -2.04 26.51 -0.46
C GLN A 106 -1.01 25.78 -1.33
N THR A 107 -1.32 25.60 -2.61
CA THR A 107 -0.41 24.99 -3.58
C THR A 107 0.83 25.86 -3.77
N HIS A 108 0.62 27.17 -3.96
CA HIS A 108 1.68 28.17 -4.08
C HIS A 108 2.60 28.18 -2.85
N GLN A 109 2.04 28.26 -1.64
CA GLN A 109 2.82 28.23 -0.39
C GLN A 109 3.62 26.94 -0.23
N HIS A 110 3.07 25.80 -0.65
CA HIS A 110 3.80 24.53 -0.60
C HIS A 110 4.95 24.48 -1.62
N ILE A 111 4.76 25.04 -2.81
CA ILE A 111 5.82 25.13 -3.84
C ILE A 111 6.92 26.08 -3.35
N GLU A 112 6.58 27.27 -2.84
CA GLU A 112 7.55 28.20 -2.23
C GLU A 112 8.33 27.53 -1.10
N PHE A 113 7.64 26.85 -0.19
CA PHE A 113 8.26 26.13 0.90
C PHE A 113 9.22 25.05 0.39
N ALA A 114 8.78 24.22 -0.57
CA ALA A 114 9.63 23.17 -1.13
C ALA A 114 10.88 23.73 -1.84
N LEU A 115 10.72 24.79 -2.62
CA LEU A 115 11.81 25.47 -3.32
C LEU A 115 12.79 26.15 -2.35
N SER A 116 12.34 26.59 -1.18
CA SER A 116 13.24 27.15 -0.16
C SER A 116 14.29 26.16 0.35
N PHE A 117 14.05 24.85 0.19
CA PHE A 117 15.02 23.80 0.50
C PHE A 117 15.83 23.37 -0.71
N VAL A 118 15.68 23.98 -1.88
CA VAL A 118 16.46 23.63 -3.08
C VAL A 118 17.66 24.56 -3.18
N GLU A 119 18.85 23.97 -3.17
CA GLU A 119 20.13 24.64 -3.37
C GLU A 119 20.59 24.45 -4.83
N GLU A 120 21.04 25.54 -5.44
CA GLU A 120 21.62 25.54 -6.78
C GLU A 120 23.15 25.53 -6.69
N GLY A 121 23.78 24.51 -7.26
CA GLY A 121 25.23 24.34 -7.21
C GLY A 121 25.78 23.64 -8.44
N ALA A 122 26.81 24.21 -9.07
CA ALA A 122 27.50 23.66 -10.24
C ALA A 122 26.55 23.23 -11.39
N GLY A 123 25.49 24.01 -11.64
CA GLY A 123 24.50 23.71 -12.69
C GLY A 123 23.54 22.56 -12.34
N THR A 124 23.54 22.09 -11.10
CA THR A 124 22.63 21.07 -10.57
C THR A 124 21.78 21.62 -9.44
N TYR A 125 20.57 21.08 -9.29
CA TYR A 125 19.69 21.39 -8.16
C TYR A 125 19.72 20.23 -7.18
N ARG A 126 19.87 20.53 -5.89
CA ARG A 126 19.89 19.53 -4.83
C ARG A 126 19.07 20.03 -3.66
N PHE A 127 18.40 19.12 -2.96
CA PHE A 127 17.77 19.50 -1.70
C PHE A 127 18.83 19.71 -0.61
N ASN A 128 18.63 20.75 0.20
CA ASN A 128 19.38 21.00 1.42
C ASN A 128 19.42 19.71 2.25
N SER A 129 20.60 19.40 2.80
CA SER A 129 20.82 18.17 3.55
C SER A 129 19.98 18.05 4.82
N MET A 130 19.44 19.15 5.34
CA MET A 130 18.68 19.29 6.58
C MET A 130 19.44 18.75 7.80
N ASN A 131 20.77 18.85 7.78
CA ASN A 131 21.64 18.38 8.86
C ASN A 131 21.57 19.25 10.12
N ASP A 132 21.04 20.46 10.01
CA ASP A 132 20.79 21.45 11.06
C ASP A 132 19.29 21.59 11.41
N THR A 133 18.43 20.83 10.73
CA THR A 133 16.98 20.86 10.93
C THR A 133 16.54 19.73 11.85
N ILE A 134 15.64 20.07 12.77
CA ILE A 134 15.00 19.12 13.69
C ILE A 134 13.50 19.18 13.46
N HIS A 135 12.94 18.04 13.07
CA HIS A 135 11.49 17.90 12.88
C HIS A 135 10.85 17.56 14.21
N ILE A 136 9.84 18.32 14.59
CA ILE A 136 9.05 18.11 15.79
C ILE A 136 7.61 17.91 15.37
N ASP A 137 7.02 16.79 15.77
CA ASP A 137 5.63 16.46 15.45
C ASP A 137 4.92 15.86 16.66
N GLU A 138 3.60 16.02 16.70
CA GLU A 138 2.74 15.37 17.68
C GLU A 138 2.24 14.03 17.13
N LYS A 139 2.56 12.95 17.86
CA LYS A 139 2.13 11.61 17.49
C LYS A 139 1.31 10.96 18.59
N TRP A 140 0.15 10.46 18.20
CA TRP A 140 -0.71 9.67 19.07
C TRP A 140 -0.31 8.19 19.01
N PHE A 141 0.14 7.65 20.14
CA PHE A 141 0.47 6.24 20.28
C PHE A 141 -0.60 5.52 21.10
N TYR A 142 -0.98 4.32 20.67
CA TYR A 142 -1.84 3.45 21.47
C TYR A 142 -1.08 2.99 22.72
N ILE A 143 -1.68 3.20 23.90
CA ILE A 143 -1.13 2.72 25.17
C ILE A 143 -1.22 1.19 25.23
N SER A 144 -2.33 0.63 24.74
CA SER A 144 -2.55 -0.81 24.62
C SER A 144 -2.20 -1.30 23.21
N LYS A 145 -1.53 -2.46 23.11
CA LYS A 145 -1.27 -3.09 21.81
C LYS A 145 -2.57 -3.61 21.19
N ASN A 146 -2.81 -3.28 19.93
CA ASN A 146 -3.95 -3.81 19.16
C ASN A 146 -3.80 -5.30 18.80
N ARG A 147 -2.59 -5.83 18.93
CA ARG A 147 -2.25 -7.25 18.71
C ARG A 147 -1.32 -7.70 19.83
N LYS A 148 -1.68 -8.79 20.51
CA LYS A 148 -0.86 -9.44 21.51
C LYS A 148 -0.50 -10.83 20.98
N ALA A 149 0.79 -11.17 21.02
CA ALA A 149 1.24 -12.52 20.76
C ALA A 149 1.16 -13.30 22.08
N TYR A 150 0.61 -14.51 22.02
CA TYR A 150 0.55 -15.43 23.13
C TYR A 150 1.36 -16.67 22.77
N TYR A 151 2.16 -17.17 23.70
CA TYR A 151 2.68 -18.53 23.62
C TYR A 151 1.68 -19.42 24.34
N LEU A 152 1.01 -20.28 23.59
CA LEU A 152 -0.05 -21.15 24.07
C LEU A 152 0.36 -22.61 23.86
N THR A 153 -0.06 -23.48 24.77
CA THR A 153 0.07 -24.93 24.60
C THR A 153 -1.04 -25.47 23.67
N ASP A 154 -0.88 -26.69 23.14
CA ASP A 154 -1.82 -27.26 22.16
C ASP A 154 -3.27 -27.38 22.68
N ASN A 155 -3.46 -27.37 24.00
CA ASN A 155 -4.76 -27.50 24.66
C ASN A 155 -5.36 -26.15 25.10
N GLU A 156 -4.70 -25.03 24.82
CA GLU A 156 -5.16 -23.69 25.23
C GLU A 156 -5.74 -22.92 24.06
N GLU A 157 -6.93 -22.35 24.26
CA GLU A 157 -7.51 -21.42 23.29
C GLU A 157 -6.90 -20.02 23.40
N VAL A 158 -6.86 -19.30 22.29
CA VAL A 158 -6.39 -17.92 22.25
C VAL A 158 -7.29 -17.04 23.11
N PRO A 159 -6.75 -16.27 24.08
CA PRO A 159 -7.55 -15.36 24.90
C PRO A 159 -8.36 -14.40 24.02
N HIS A 160 -9.68 -14.40 24.20
CA HIS A 160 -10.56 -13.51 23.46
C HIS A 160 -10.30 -12.06 23.89
N PHE A 161 -9.86 -11.24 22.93
CA PHE A 161 -9.60 -9.81 23.14
C PHE A 161 -10.51 -8.99 22.23
N ALA A 162 -11.61 -8.45 22.77
CA ALA A 162 -12.56 -7.64 22.04
C ALA A 162 -12.69 -6.23 22.63
N VAL A 163 -12.75 -5.25 21.73
CA VAL A 163 -13.14 -3.87 22.04
C VAL A 163 -14.23 -3.45 21.06
N PRO A 164 -15.23 -2.64 21.47
CA PRO A 164 -16.32 -2.23 20.57
C PRO A 164 -15.84 -1.50 19.31
N ASN A 165 -14.77 -0.70 19.44
CA ASN A 165 -14.11 -0.04 18.33
C ASN A 165 -12.61 0.11 18.63
N VAL A 166 -11.75 -0.30 17.71
CA VAL A 166 -10.29 -0.16 17.82
C VAL A 166 -9.85 1.31 17.95
N ASN A 167 -10.65 2.25 17.44
CA ASN A 167 -10.37 3.68 17.56
C ASN A 167 -10.59 4.23 18.98
N HIS A 168 -11.32 3.51 19.84
CA HIS A 168 -11.54 3.87 21.25
C HIS A 168 -10.45 3.32 22.18
N LEU A 169 -9.47 2.58 21.66
CA LEU A 169 -8.31 2.19 22.45
C LEU A 169 -7.59 3.45 22.93
N THR A 170 -7.20 3.46 24.21
CA THR A 170 -6.57 4.62 24.84
C THR A 170 -5.29 4.99 24.09
N LYS A 171 -5.21 6.25 23.67
CA LYS A 171 -4.05 6.85 23.01
C LYS A 171 -3.44 7.91 23.91
N GLY A 172 -2.11 7.94 23.97
CA GLY A 172 -1.36 9.05 24.56
C GLY A 172 -0.79 9.93 23.45
N PRO A 173 -0.93 11.27 23.54
CA PRO A 173 -0.20 12.19 22.67
C PRO A 173 1.25 12.29 23.12
N PHE A 174 2.17 12.18 22.17
CA PHE A 174 3.60 12.36 22.39
C PHE A 174 4.13 13.42 21.47
N LEU A 175 4.96 14.31 22.00
CA LEU A 175 5.80 15.14 21.18
C LEU A 175 7.07 14.36 20.83
N VAL A 176 7.38 14.26 19.54
CA VAL A 176 8.56 13.53 19.07
C VAL A 176 9.45 14.49 18.29
N ALA A 177 10.74 14.50 18.64
CA ALA A 177 11.76 15.25 17.92
C ALA A 177 12.73 14.29 17.22
N VAL A 178 12.89 14.47 15.91
CA VAL A 178 13.74 13.66 15.06
C VAL A 178 14.54 14.57 14.12
N GLY A 179 15.86 14.41 14.11
CA GLY A 179 16.75 14.94 13.10
C GLY A 179 17.11 13.88 12.06
N ARG A 180 17.87 14.28 11.05
CA ARG A 180 18.36 13.35 10.03
C ARG A 180 19.37 12.34 10.60
N PRO A 181 19.26 11.03 10.29
CA PRO A 181 20.31 10.06 10.61
C PRO A 181 21.61 10.42 9.91
N ARG A 182 22.74 10.40 10.63
CA ARG A 182 24.05 10.77 10.09
C ARG A 182 25.17 9.96 10.73
N TYR A 183 26.22 9.70 9.96
CA TYR A 183 27.42 9.04 10.47
C TYR A 183 28.29 10.04 11.22
N ASP A 184 28.78 9.67 12.41
CA ASP A 184 29.79 10.42 13.14
C ASP A 184 31.18 9.77 12.94
N PRO A 185 32.10 10.45 12.23
CA PRO A 185 33.48 9.96 12.06
C PRO A 185 34.27 9.86 13.37
N HIS A 186 33.94 10.65 14.40
CA HIS A 186 34.69 10.67 15.66
C HIS A 186 34.40 9.43 16.51
N SER A 187 33.12 9.15 16.76
CA SER A 187 32.70 7.95 17.49
C SER A 187 32.70 6.67 16.64
N ARG A 188 32.81 6.80 15.31
CA ARG A 188 32.62 5.72 14.32
C ARG A 188 31.26 5.03 14.44
N THR A 189 30.22 5.78 14.79
CA THR A 189 28.85 5.27 14.95
C THR A 189 27.83 6.09 14.16
N TRP A 190 26.70 5.47 13.85
CA TRP A 190 25.57 6.16 13.24
C TRP A 190 24.67 6.77 14.31
N PHE A 191 24.35 8.05 14.13
CA PHE A 191 23.22 8.67 14.78
C PHE A 191 21.93 8.30 14.05
N ASP A 192 20.93 7.83 14.78
CA ASP A 192 19.70 7.29 14.22
C ASP A 192 18.60 8.34 14.00
N GLY A 193 18.90 9.61 14.22
CA GLY A 193 17.96 10.73 14.08
C GLY A 193 17.18 11.04 15.35
N LYS A 194 17.14 10.18 16.36
CA LYS A 194 16.19 10.33 17.46
C LYS A 194 16.69 11.29 18.52
N LEU A 195 15.94 12.34 18.81
CA LEU A 195 16.30 13.32 19.84
C LEU A 195 15.48 13.13 21.10
N GLY A 196 14.16 12.95 20.99
CA GLY A 196 13.35 12.70 22.16
C GLY A 196 11.90 12.36 21.86
N CYS A 197 11.25 11.83 22.87
CA CYS A 197 9.84 11.49 22.88
C CYS A 197 9.29 11.87 24.26
N TRP A 198 8.32 12.78 24.30
CA TRP A 198 7.77 13.34 25.53
C TRP A 198 6.27 13.12 25.57
N LEU A 199 5.76 12.46 26.62
CA LEU A 199 4.33 12.24 26.82
C LEU A 199 3.64 13.54 27.25
N PHE A 200 2.49 13.83 26.65
CA PHE A 200 1.55 14.82 27.16
C PHE A 200 0.46 14.12 27.97
N VAL A 201 0.42 14.41 29.27
CA VAL A 201 -0.52 13.78 30.21
C VAL A 201 -1.85 14.55 30.27
N GLU A 202 -1.87 15.83 29.91
CA GLU A 202 -3.04 16.70 30.01
C GLU A 202 -3.32 17.42 28.69
N MET A 203 -4.56 17.88 28.51
CA MET A 203 -4.93 18.79 27.41
C MET A 203 -4.19 20.11 27.57
N ILE A 204 -3.39 20.47 26.58
CA ILE A 204 -2.48 21.61 26.66
C ILE A 204 -3.03 22.77 25.85
N ASP A 205 -3.31 23.89 26.52
CA ASP A 205 -3.58 25.15 25.84
C ASP A 205 -2.31 25.69 25.14
N LYS A 206 -2.47 26.64 24.21
CA LYS A 206 -1.34 27.20 23.45
C LYS A 206 -0.23 27.76 24.36
N VAL A 207 -0.58 28.31 25.51
CA VAL A 207 0.36 28.96 26.45
C VAL A 207 1.21 27.92 27.16
N ARG A 208 0.58 26.87 27.70
CA ARG A 208 1.23 25.74 28.34
C ARG A 208 2.08 24.97 27.35
N TYR A 209 1.64 24.83 26.10
CA TYR A 209 2.41 24.14 25.06
C TYR A 209 3.69 24.90 24.75
N LYS A 210 3.59 26.22 24.55
CA LYS A 210 4.75 27.10 24.36
C LYS A 210 5.70 27.01 25.55
N LYS A 211 5.18 27.07 26.79
CA LYS A 211 5.98 26.95 28.01
C LYS A 211 6.69 25.59 28.07
N TYR A 212 5.99 24.50 27.77
CA TYR A 212 6.57 23.16 27.75
C TYR A 212 7.71 23.03 26.72
N LEU A 213 7.52 23.60 25.53
CA LEU A 213 8.58 23.63 24.51
C LEU A 213 9.83 24.35 25.01
N ILE A 214 9.66 25.53 25.59
CA ILE A 214 10.77 26.37 26.07
C ILE A 214 11.47 25.75 27.28
N ASP A 215 10.69 25.25 28.24
CA ASP A 215 11.23 24.81 29.54
C ASP A 215 11.79 23.39 29.50
N LYS A 216 11.24 22.51 28.65
CA LYS A 216 11.55 21.07 28.67
C LYS A 216 12.12 20.57 27.37
N VAL A 217 11.46 20.84 26.24
CA VAL A 217 11.76 20.18 24.97
C VAL A 217 13.02 20.76 24.33
N ILE A 218 13.06 22.08 24.11
CA ILE A 218 14.20 22.75 23.46
C ILE A 218 15.51 22.55 24.25
N PRO A 219 15.54 22.69 25.59
CA PRO A 219 16.76 22.43 26.36
C PRO A 219 17.23 20.98 26.23
N ALA A 220 16.30 20.01 26.28
CA ALA A 220 16.64 18.60 26.13
C ALA A 220 17.18 18.28 24.73
N ILE A 221 16.60 18.89 23.69
CA ILE A 221 17.10 18.79 22.32
C ILE A 221 18.50 19.36 22.23
N LYS A 222 18.74 20.58 22.74
CA LYS A 222 20.07 21.22 22.71
C LYS A 222 21.13 20.38 23.43
N ALA A 223 20.81 19.87 24.62
CA ALA A 223 21.72 19.04 25.40
C ALA A 223 22.11 17.76 24.65
N LYS A 224 21.14 17.07 24.04
CA LYS A 224 21.41 15.88 23.23
C LYS A 224 22.14 16.20 21.94
N TRP A 225 21.77 17.28 21.27
CA TRP A 225 22.43 17.72 20.04
C TRP A 225 23.92 18.00 20.28
N LEU A 226 24.25 18.69 21.37
CA LEU A 226 25.64 18.92 21.78
C LEU A 226 26.35 17.62 22.15
N ALA A 227 25.72 16.75 22.93
CA ALA A 227 26.28 15.43 23.28
C ALA A 227 26.53 14.55 22.04
N MET A 228 25.70 14.69 21.00
CA MET A 228 25.89 14.00 19.72
C MET A 228 27.07 14.54 18.93
N LEU A 229 27.33 15.86 18.97
CA LEU A 229 28.50 16.46 18.32
C LEU A 229 29.82 16.00 18.98
N ASP A 230 29.78 15.59 20.25
CA ASP A 230 30.94 15.18 21.04
C ASP A 230 31.16 13.65 21.11
N ARG A 231 30.07 12.84 21.11
CA ARG A 231 30.14 11.40 21.44
C ARG A 231 29.41 10.45 20.48
N GLY A 232 28.75 10.97 19.45
CA GLY A 232 28.21 10.23 18.30
C GLY A 232 27.19 9.10 18.52
N GLY A 233 26.74 8.86 19.75
CA GLY A 233 25.82 7.76 20.09
C GLY A 233 24.54 8.19 20.78
N ASN A 234 23.46 7.44 20.55
CA ASN A 234 22.18 7.57 21.27
C ASN A 234 22.07 6.55 22.41
N THR A 235 21.53 6.98 23.56
CA THR A 235 21.29 6.12 24.74
C THR A 235 20.05 5.22 24.62
N TYR A 236 19.25 5.36 23.55
CA TYR A 236 18.05 4.56 23.32
C TYR A 236 18.25 3.57 22.18
N LYS A 237 18.15 2.26 22.46
CA LYS A 237 18.09 1.20 21.43
C LYS A 237 16.64 0.98 21.00
N LEU A 238 16.32 1.21 19.73
CA LEU A 238 15.02 0.89 19.12
C LEU A 238 15.26 0.11 17.82
N SER A 239 14.74 -1.12 17.76
CA SER A 239 15.09 -2.19 16.81
C SER A 239 14.53 -2.07 15.38
N HIS A 240 13.91 -0.96 14.96
CA HIS A 240 12.91 -1.02 13.88
C HIS A 240 13.03 -0.05 12.69
N LEU A 241 14.18 0.59 12.45
CA LEU A 241 14.35 1.39 11.22
C LEU A 241 15.06 0.65 10.08
N GLY A 242 15.44 -0.62 10.27
CA GLY A 242 16.16 -1.39 9.25
C GLY A 242 17.50 -0.74 8.86
N MET A 243 18.11 -0.01 9.80
CA MET A 243 19.35 0.77 9.62
C MET A 243 20.47 -0.10 9.04
N ASP A 244 20.58 -1.35 9.47
CA ASP A 244 21.56 -2.31 8.96
C ASP A 244 21.44 -2.54 7.44
N LYS A 245 20.24 -2.40 6.86
CA LYS A 245 20.04 -2.49 5.41
C LYS A 245 20.69 -1.30 4.69
N TRP A 246 20.49 -0.10 5.21
CA TRP A 246 21.02 1.13 4.64
C TRP A 246 22.54 1.23 4.83
N VAL A 247 23.04 0.81 6.00
CA VAL A 247 24.48 0.70 6.29
C VAL A 247 25.15 -0.32 5.36
N ARG A 248 24.52 -1.48 5.11
CA ARG A 248 25.03 -2.48 4.13
C ARG A 248 25.06 -1.99 2.70
N LEU A 249 24.17 -1.08 2.33
CA LEU A 249 24.07 -0.53 0.97
C LEU A 249 25.07 0.60 0.72
N GLY A 250 25.79 1.09 1.74
CA GLY A 250 26.85 2.10 1.60
C GLY A 250 26.37 3.51 1.23
N ASP A 251 25.15 3.67 0.73
CA ASP A 251 24.64 4.92 0.17
C ASP A 251 23.36 5.38 0.88
N LEU A 252 23.52 6.07 2.01
CA LEU A 252 22.52 7.08 2.37
C LEU A 252 22.91 8.36 1.63
N PRO A 253 22.20 8.76 0.56
CA PRO A 253 22.60 9.92 -0.24
C PRO A 253 22.68 11.15 0.66
N LEU A 254 23.80 11.88 0.62
CA LEU A 254 24.04 13.09 1.42
C LEU A 254 22.94 14.14 1.20
N SER A 255 22.45 14.23 -0.04
CA SER A 255 21.31 15.04 -0.46
C SER A 255 20.64 14.39 -1.67
N LEU A 256 19.35 14.68 -1.87
CA LEU A 256 18.61 14.21 -3.04
C LEU A 256 18.82 15.20 -4.18
N SER A 257 19.15 14.70 -5.38
CA SER A 257 19.15 15.52 -6.59
C SER A 257 17.73 15.90 -6.96
N CYS A 258 17.53 17.15 -7.37
CA CYS A 258 16.28 17.65 -7.89
C CYS A 258 16.39 17.85 -9.41
N SER A 259 15.32 17.57 -10.15
CA SER A 259 15.30 17.78 -11.60
C SER A 259 15.32 19.28 -11.91
N SER A 260 16.21 19.69 -12.82
CA SER A 260 16.27 21.08 -13.27
C SER A 260 15.00 21.51 -14.01
N GLU A 261 14.32 20.59 -14.69
CA GLU A 261 13.04 20.84 -15.33
C GLU A 261 11.94 21.11 -14.30
N ALA A 262 11.87 20.27 -13.26
CA ALA A 262 10.89 20.43 -12.19
C ALA A 262 11.06 21.78 -11.47
N VAL A 263 12.30 22.13 -11.10
CA VAL A 263 12.58 23.42 -10.46
C VAL A 263 12.21 24.61 -11.35
N LYS A 264 12.43 24.52 -12.66
CA LYS A 264 12.03 25.59 -13.59
C LYS A 264 10.52 25.72 -13.72
N ILE A 265 9.79 24.60 -13.81
CA ILE A 265 8.33 24.58 -13.84
C ILE A 265 7.77 25.17 -12.56
N ASP A 266 8.29 24.74 -11.41
CA ASP A 266 7.83 25.21 -10.11
C ASP A 266 8.13 26.71 -9.92
N LYS A 267 9.30 27.19 -10.34
CA LYS A 267 9.63 28.64 -10.34
C LYS A 267 8.69 29.43 -11.24
N ALA A 268 8.43 28.97 -12.47
CA ALA A 268 7.49 29.62 -13.38
C ALA A 268 6.06 29.65 -12.82
N ALA A 269 5.63 28.58 -12.16
CA ALA A 269 4.32 28.52 -11.51
C ALA A 269 4.17 29.50 -10.34
N LEU A 270 5.27 29.90 -9.69
CA LEU A 270 5.26 30.97 -8.69
C LEU A 270 5.18 32.36 -9.31
N ASP A 271 5.87 32.58 -10.43
CA ASP A 271 5.90 33.86 -11.13
C ASP A 271 4.55 34.19 -11.79
N ASP A 272 3.83 33.18 -12.31
CA ASP A 272 2.52 33.33 -12.98
C ASP A 272 1.36 33.75 -12.03
N VAL A 273 1.55 33.67 -10.71
CA VAL A 273 0.54 34.06 -9.70
C VAL A 273 0.70 35.52 -9.27
N VAL A 274 1.82 36.17 -9.62
CA VAL A 274 2.08 37.60 -9.35
C VAL A 274 1.49 38.47 -10.48
N VAL A 275 0.16 38.49 -10.62
CA VAL A 275 -0.57 39.48 -11.45
C VAL A 275 -1.82 39.95 -10.72
#